data_AF-A0A6B3H9D3-F1
#
_entry.id   AF-A0A6B3H9D3-F1
#
_cell.length_a   1.000
_cell.length_b   1.000
_cell.length_c   1.000
_cell.angle_alpha   90.00
_cell.angle_beta   90.00
_cell.angle_gamma   90.00
#
_symmetry.space_group_name_H-M   'P 1'
#
loop_
_entity.id
_entity.type
_entity.pdbx_description
1 polymer ?
#
loop_
_entity_poly.entity_id
_entity_poly.type
_entity_poly.pdbx_seq_one_letter_code
_entity_poly.pdbx_strand_id
1 'polypeptide(L)' 'LAPALAPDAWERCDAWFGPAEDGGFWALGLAQPDPALLRGVPMSVPETGAVQRRRLVEAGLRVRDLPVLLDV' A
#
# COMPACT_ATOMS: atom_id res chain seq x y z
N LEU A 1 -3.45 -0.27 -12.07
CA LEU A 1 -4.39 -0.85 -11.08
C LEU A 1 -5.02 -2.20 -11.47
N ALA A 2 -4.95 -2.65 -12.73
CA ALA A 2 -5.63 -3.87 -13.21
C ALA A 2 -5.66 -5.09 -12.24
N PRO A 3 -4.56 -5.53 -11.61
CA PRO A 3 -4.60 -6.69 -10.71
C PRO A 3 -5.42 -6.46 -9.43
N ALA A 4 -5.55 -5.22 -8.95
CA ALA A 4 -6.36 -4.88 -7.77
C ALA A 4 -7.86 -4.73 -8.07
N LEU A 5 -8.22 -4.65 -9.35
CA LEU A 5 -9.60 -4.46 -9.83
C LEU A 5 -10.19 -5.74 -10.44
N ALA A 6 -9.44 -6.85 -10.47
CA ALA A 6 -9.94 -8.13 -10.91
C ALA A 6 -11.01 -8.66 -9.92
N PRO A 7 -12.01 -9.45 -10.38
CA PRO A 7 -13.08 -9.95 -9.53
C PRO A 7 -12.60 -10.74 -8.30
N ASP A 8 -11.50 -11.48 -8.44
CA ASP A 8 -10.87 -12.34 -7.43
C ASP A 8 -9.69 -11.65 -6.71
N ALA A 9 -9.42 -10.38 -7.01
CA ALA A 9 -8.22 -9.66 -6.59
C ALA A 9 -8.00 -9.66 -5.07
N TRP A 10 -9.06 -9.79 -4.28
CA TRP A 10 -9.07 -9.65 -2.84
C TRP A 10 -9.28 -10.97 -2.09
N GLU A 11 -9.45 -12.11 -2.77
CA GLU A 11 -9.63 -13.41 -2.12
C GLU A 11 -8.37 -13.84 -1.34
N ARG A 12 -7.20 -13.41 -1.81
CA ARG A 12 -5.88 -13.82 -1.29
C ARG A 12 -5.06 -12.69 -0.69
N CYS A 13 -5.59 -11.48 -0.61
CA CYS A 13 -4.90 -10.35 -0.03
C CYS A 13 -5.86 -9.40 0.69
N ASP A 14 -5.32 -8.76 1.73
CA ASP A 14 -6.08 -7.82 2.56
C ASP A 14 -5.72 -6.36 2.21
N ALA A 15 -4.58 -6.15 1.53
CA ALA A 15 -4.14 -4.86 1.04
C ALA A 15 -3.37 -4.93 -0.29
N TRP A 16 -3.53 -3.88 -1.09
CA TRP A 16 -2.70 -3.59 -2.27
C TRP A 16 -1.85 -2.35 -2.01
N PHE A 17 -0.56 -2.42 -2.33
CA PHE A 17 0.38 -1.34 -2.09
C PHE A 17 1.16 -1.00 -3.37
N GLY A 18 1.11 0.25 -3.82
CA GLY A 18 1.85 0.73 -4.99
C GLY A 18 3.01 1.63 -4.57
N PRO A 19 4.25 1.12 -4.43
CA PRO A 19 5.40 1.95 -4.09
C PRO A 19 5.72 2.96 -5.20
N ALA A 20 6.11 4.17 -4.80
CA ALA A 20 6.64 5.18 -5.72
C ALA A 20 8.18 5.18 -5.70
N GLU A 21 8.82 5.55 -6.82
CA GLU A 21 10.28 5.56 -6.94
C GLU A 21 10.95 6.64 -6.07
N ASP A 22 10.24 7.72 -5.75
CA ASP A 22 10.71 8.82 -4.89
C ASP A 22 10.68 8.49 -3.38
N GLY A 23 10.22 7.29 -3.04
CA GLY A 23 10.12 6.81 -1.65
C GLY A 23 8.70 6.89 -1.06
N GLY A 24 7.73 7.45 -1.79
CA GLY A 24 6.32 7.46 -1.42
C GLY A 24 5.55 6.21 -1.83
N PHE A 25 4.24 6.37 -2.04
CA PHE A 25 3.37 5.36 -2.65
C PHE A 25 2.28 6.04 -3.48
N TRP A 26 2.07 5.56 -4.70
CA TRP A 26 1.07 6.09 -5.63
C TRP A 26 -0.30 5.41 -5.46
N ALA A 27 -0.36 4.28 -4.74
CA ALA A 27 -1.61 3.61 -4.42
C ALA A 27 -1.58 2.87 -3.08
N LEU A 28 -2.71 2.92 -2.38
CA LEU A 28 -3.03 2.08 -1.23
C LEU A 28 -4.49 1.64 -1.34
N GLY A 29 -4.72 0.33 -1.30
CA GLY A 29 -6.05 -0.26 -1.21
C GLY A 29 -6.15 -1.18 0.00
N LEU A 30 -7.26 -1.11 0.73
CA LEU A 30 -7.55 -1.96 1.88
C LEU A 30 -8.89 -2.67 1.66
N ALA A 31 -8.94 -3.98 1.91
CA ALA A 31 -10.19 -4.75 1.85
C ALA A 31 -11.18 -4.26 2.92
N GLN A 32 -10.66 -3.84 4.08
CA GLN A 32 -11.40 -3.21 5.17
C GLN A 32 -10.70 -1.88 5.52
N PRO A 33 -11.30 -0.73 5.22
CA PRO A 33 -10.70 0.56 5.54
C PRO A 33 -10.48 0.75 7.04
N ASP A 34 -9.23 1.00 7.44
CA ASP A 34 -8.86 1.36 8.81
C ASP A 34 -7.90 2.57 8.83
N PRO A 35 -8.37 3.75 9.26
CA PRO A 35 -7.54 4.95 9.36
C PRO A 35 -6.34 4.81 10.30
N ALA A 36 -6.40 3.92 11.30
CA ALA A 36 -5.28 3.71 12.23
C ALA A 36 -4.03 3.20 11.51
N LEU A 37 -4.20 2.50 10.39
CA LEU A 37 -3.10 2.02 9.55
C LEU A 37 -2.36 3.14 8.81
N LEU A 38 -2.91 4.36 8.75
CA LEU A 38 -2.31 5.50 8.06
C LEU A 38 -1.79 6.57 9.05
N ARG A 39 -2.42 6.72 10.21
CA ARG A 39 -2.09 7.79 11.17
C ARG A 39 -0.66 7.67 11.70
N GLY A 40 0.15 8.71 11.55
CA GLY A 40 1.53 8.73 12.04
C GLY A 40 2.52 7.98 11.15
N VAL A 41 2.17 7.72 9.88
CA VAL A 41 3.18 7.50 8.84
C VAL A 41 3.82 8.86 8.51
N PRO A 42 5.15 8.98 8.49
CA PRO A 42 5.82 10.20 8.03
C PRO A 42 5.37 10.54 6.61
N MET A 43 5.03 11.79 6.35
CA MET A 43 4.61 12.25 5.03
C MET A 43 5.74 13.04 4.36
N SER A 44 5.82 12.96 3.03
CA SER A 44 6.77 13.73 2.21
C SER A 44 8.25 13.47 2.51
N VAL A 45 8.60 12.24 2.91
CA VAL A 45 10.00 11.81 3.11
C VAL A 45 10.29 10.52 2.33
N PRO A 46 11.54 10.24 1.94
CA PRO A 46 11.88 9.08 1.11
C PRO A 46 11.53 7.72 1.75
N GLU A 47 11.32 7.67 3.06
CA GLU A 47 10.96 6.45 3.78
C GLU A 47 9.45 6.25 3.93
N THR A 48 8.61 7.20 3.51
CA THR A 48 7.14 7.18 3.69
C THR A 48 6.53 5.85 3.25
N GLY A 49 6.83 5.42 2.02
CA GLY A 49 6.32 4.17 1.44
C GLY A 49 6.79 2.94 2.20
N ALA A 50 8.08 2.88 2.55
CA ALA A 50 8.64 1.77 3.31
C ALA A 50 8.01 1.65 4.71
N VAL A 51 7.76 2.79 5.38
CA VAL A 51 7.09 2.84 6.69
C VAL A 51 5.63 2.40 6.56
N GLN A 52 4.89 2.91 5.57
CA GLN A 52 3.49 2.51 5.35
C GLN A 52 3.36 1.02 5.08
N ARG A 53 4.18 0.46 4.16
CA ARG A 53 4.14 -0.97 3.82
C ARG A 53 4.45 -1.85 5.03
N ARG A 54 5.48 -1.50 5.80
CA ARG A 54 5.83 -2.23 7.03
C ARG A 54 4.67 -2.23 8.02
N ARG A 55 4.00 -1.09 8.22
CA ARG A 55 2.85 -1.01 9.12
C ARG A 55 1.70 -1.95 8.72
N LEU A 56 1.42 -2.09 7.42
CA LEU A 56 0.41 -3.03 6.93
C LEU A 56 0.78 -4.48 7.27
N VAL A 57 2.05 -4.84 7.09
CA VAL A 57 2.56 -6.19 7.42
C VAL A 57 2.55 -6.44 8.93
N GLU A 58 2.98 -5.47 9.73
CA GLU A 58 2.96 -5.54 11.20
C GLU A 58 1.53 -5.64 11.76
N ALA A 59 0.53 -5.11 11.05
CA ALA A 59 -0.88 -5.30 11.35
C ALA A 59 -1.42 -6.69 10.96
N GLY A 60 -0.59 -7.57 10.39
CA GLY A 60 -0.95 -8.94 10.01
C GLY A 60 -1.66 -9.06 8.66
N LEU A 61 -1.67 -7.99 7.84
CA LEU A 61 -2.32 -8.02 6.53
C LEU A 61 -1.50 -8.78 5.48
N ARG A 62 -2.16 -9.56 4.62
CA ARG A 62 -1.55 -10.10 3.40
C ARG A 62 -1.47 -8.99 2.36
N VAL A 63 -0.31 -8.34 2.27
CA VAL A 63 -0.06 -7.23 1.34
C VAL A 63 0.45 -7.76 0.00
N ARG A 64 -0.13 -7.29 -1.11
CA ARG A 64 0.44 -7.47 -2.46
C ARG A 64 0.90 -6.15 -3.03
N ASP A 65 2.07 -6.19 -3.67
CA ASP A 65 2.63 -5.00 -4.29
C ASP A 65 2.15 -4.85 -5.74
N LEU A 66 1.77 -3.63 -6.11
CA LEU A 66 1.59 -3.19 -7.49
C LEU A 66 2.97 -2.82 -8.08
N PRO A 67 3.09 -2.65 -9.41
CA PRO A 67 4.33 -2.16 -10.01
C PRO A 67 4.79 -0.83 -9.39
N VAL A 68 6.10 -0.67 -9.24
CA VAL A 68 6.71 0.63 -8.90
C VAL A 68 6.41 1.59 -10.06
N LEU A 69 5.95 2.79 -9.76
CA LEU A 69 5.78 3.86 -10.74
C LEU A 69 6.49 5.13 -10.28
N LEU A 70 6.87 5.96 -11.24
CA LEU A 70 7.26 7.35 -11.01
C LEU A 70 5.98 8.17 -10.84
N ASP A 71 5.90 9.00 -9.79
CA ASP A 71 4.89 10.07 -9.78
C ASP A 71 5.33 11.14 -10.79
N VAL A 72 4.41 11.53 -11.69
CA VAL A 72 4.64 12.52 -12.77
C VAL A 72 4.28 13.93 -12.36
#